data_AF-A0A849ZTK3-F1
#
_entry.id   AF-A0A849ZTK3-F1
#
_cell.length_a   1.000
_cell.length_b   1.000
_cell.length_c   1.000
_cell.angle_alpha   90.00
_cell.angle_beta   90.00
_cell.angle_gamma   90.00
#
_symmetry.space_group_name_H-M   'P 1'
#
loop_
_entity.id
_entity.type
_entity.pdbx_description
1 polymer ?
#
loop_
_entity_poly.entity_id
_entity_poly.type
_entity_poly.pdbx_seq_one_letter_code
_entity_poly.pdbx_strand_id
1 'polypeptide(L)'
;MPIDASQVIWITTANDSRGIPDPILNRMNVFEVQVPTVEQARSIAHMLYTGIRAAHDWGRLIDPEPQSDVLDCLSHMPPREMRRALMAAFGNARLDHRCTVEVADLPKGAAGRGRIGFMQ
;
A
#
# COMPACT_ATOMS: atom_id res chain seq x y z
N MET A 1 -8.98 -39.31 -11.69
CA MET A 1 -7.54 -39.44 -12.01
C MET A 1 -6.76 -38.60 -11.01
N PRO A 2 -5.76 -39.15 -10.29
CA PRO A 2 -4.86 -38.34 -9.47
C PRO A 2 -3.97 -37.46 -10.35
N ILE A 3 -3.55 -36.30 -9.84
CA ILE A 3 -2.63 -35.36 -10.50
C ILE A 3 -1.32 -35.35 -9.71
N ASP A 4 -0.19 -35.42 -10.41
CA ASP A 4 1.14 -35.24 -9.83
C ASP A 4 1.43 -33.74 -9.65
N ALA A 5 1.71 -33.32 -8.42
CA ALA A 5 2.02 -31.94 -8.05
C ALA A 5 3.49 -31.75 -7.63
N SER A 6 4.38 -32.71 -7.93
CA SER A 6 5.79 -32.68 -7.54
C SER A 6 6.57 -31.45 -8.06
N GLN A 7 6.10 -30.83 -9.14
CA GLN A 7 6.71 -29.63 -9.74
C GLN A 7 5.99 -28.32 -9.36
N VAL A 8 5.04 -28.35 -8.42
CA VAL A 8 4.29 -27.16 -7.99
C VAL A 8 4.98 -26.50 -6.80
N ILE A 9 5.25 -25.20 -6.92
CA ILE A 9 5.68 -24.35 -5.80
C ILE A 9 4.45 -23.71 -5.17
N TRP A 10 4.26 -23.94 -3.87
CA TRP A 10 3.14 -23.38 -3.11
C TRP A 10 3.60 -22.13 -2.36
N ILE A 11 2.94 -21.00 -2.62
CA ILE A 11 3.09 -19.77 -1.84
C ILE A 11 1.75 -19.49 -1.18
N THR A 12 1.75 -19.35 0.14
CA THR A 12 0.54 -19.07 0.93
C THR A 12 0.81 -17.87 1.84
N THR A 13 -0.24 -17.12 2.18
CA THR A 13 -0.16 -16.00 3.11
C THR A 13 -1.20 -16.17 4.20
N ALA A 14 -0.85 -15.79 5.41
CA ALA A 14 -1.75 -15.77 6.55
C ALA A 14 -1.43 -14.56 7.42
N ASN A 15 -2.47 -13.92 7.97
CA ASN A 15 -2.29 -12.84 8.94
C ASN A 15 -1.89 -13.38 10.33
N ASP A 16 -2.16 -14.66 10.59
CA ASP A 16 -1.90 -15.33 11.86
C ASP A 16 -1.76 -16.84 11.61
N SER A 17 -0.71 -17.45 12.17
CA SER A 17 -0.42 -18.88 12.03
C SER A 17 -1.17 -19.77 13.00
N ARG A 18 -1.78 -19.22 14.07
CA ARG A 18 -2.44 -20.01 15.13
C ARG A 18 -3.60 -20.88 14.64
N GLY A 19 -4.20 -20.53 13.50
CA GLY A 19 -5.26 -21.32 12.86
C GLY A 19 -4.78 -22.40 11.89
N ILE A 20 -3.46 -22.51 11.67
CA ILE A 20 -2.88 -23.42 10.67
C ILE A 20 -2.37 -24.68 11.38
N PRO A 21 -2.81 -25.88 10.98
CA PRO A 21 -2.36 -27.13 11.60
C PRO A 21 -0.84 -27.36 11.45
N ASP A 22 -0.19 -27.86 12.51
CA ASP A 22 1.24 -28.20 12.53
C ASP A 22 1.69 -29.07 11.33
N PRO A 23 0.93 -30.07 10.85
CA PRO A 23 1.35 -30.84 9.68
C PRO A 23 1.55 -29.98 8.42
N ILE A 24 0.78 -28.90 8.26
CA ILE A 24 0.96 -27.98 7.12
C ILE A 24 2.18 -27.10 7.36
N LEU A 25 2.32 -26.52 8.56
CA LEU A 25 3.46 -25.67 8.91
C LEU A 25 4.80 -26.40 8.76
N ASN A 26 4.87 -27.67 9.18
CA ASN A 26 6.07 -28.51 9.06
C ASN A 26 6.51 -28.80 7.62
N ARG A 27 5.67 -28.48 6.62
CA ARG A 27 5.98 -28.62 5.18
C ARG A 27 6.28 -27.28 4.51
N MET A 28 6.21 -26.17 5.24
CA MET A 28 6.36 -24.82 4.71
C MET A 28 7.62 -24.16 5.27
N ASN A 29 8.28 -23.36 4.44
CA ASN A 29 9.25 -22.37 4.94
C ASN A 29 8.46 -21.11 5.35
N VAL A 30 8.30 -20.92 6.66
CA VAL A 30 7.52 -19.81 7.21
C VAL A 30 8.40 -18.57 7.34
N PHE A 31 7.98 -17.48 6.70
CA PHE A 31 8.63 -16.17 6.80
C PHE A 31 7.62 -15.15 7.32
N GLU A 32 8.00 -14.43 8.38
CA GLU A 32 7.18 -13.36 8.92
C GLU A 32 7.51 -12.03 8.24
N VAL A 33 6.50 -11.41 7.63
CA VAL A 33 6.63 -10.09 7.01
C VAL A 33 6.34 -9.04 8.09
N GLN A 34 7.39 -8.37 8.54
CA GLN A 34 7.29 -7.33 9.55
C GLN A 34 6.60 -6.07 9.00
N VAL A 35 5.92 -5.35 9.89
CA VAL A 35 5.41 -4.01 9.60
C VAL A 35 6.61 -3.10 9.30
N PRO A 36 6.57 -2.30 8.22
CA PRO A 36 7.68 -1.42 7.89
C PRO A 36 7.92 -0.37 8.99
N THR A 37 9.18 0.00 9.20
CA THR A 37 9.51 1.19 9.99
C THR A 37 8.98 2.46 9.30
N VAL A 38 8.94 3.58 10.00
CA VAL A 38 8.49 4.86 9.42
C VAL A 38 9.37 5.25 8.22
N GLU A 39 10.68 5.03 8.30
CA GLU A 39 11.63 5.30 7.22
C GLU A 39 11.37 4.40 6.01
N GLN A 40 11.14 3.10 6.24
CA GLN A 40 10.77 2.16 5.18
C GLN A 40 9.42 2.52 4.56
N ALA A 41 8.44 2.91 5.37
CA ALA A 41 7.13 3.36 4.91
C ALA A 41 7.24 4.64 4.05
N ARG A 42 8.12 5.56 4.43
CA ARG A 42 8.45 6.76 3.64
C ARG A 42 9.07 6.38 2.28
N SER A 43 9.99 5.42 2.24
CA SER A 43 10.54 4.89 0.98
C SER A 43 9.46 4.22 0.12
N ILE A 44 8.55 3.45 0.73
CA ILE A 44 7.42 2.84 0.02
C ILE A 44 6.50 3.92 -0.56
N ALA A 45 6.21 4.98 0.20
CA ALA A 45 5.39 6.10 -0.27
C ALA A 45 6.01 6.79 -1.49
N HIS A 46 7.32 7.04 -1.48
CA HIS A 46 8.05 7.61 -2.62
C HIS A 46 8.00 6.68 -3.85
N MET A 47 8.24 5.38 -3.65
CA MET A 47 8.14 4.38 -4.72
C MET A 47 6.73 4.33 -5.31
N LEU A 48 5.68 4.38 -4.48
CA LEU A 48 4.30 4.41 -4.93
C LEU A 48 3.98 5.69 -5.72
N TYR A 49 4.41 6.86 -5.24
CA TYR A 49 4.25 8.13 -5.94
C TYR A 49 4.86 8.07 -7.34
N THR A 50 6.12 7.65 -7.43
CA THR A 50 6.87 7.54 -8.69
C THR A 50 6.25 6.50 -9.61
N GLY A 51 5.93 5.32 -9.09
CA GLY A 51 5.37 4.22 -9.88
C GLY A 51 3.98 4.52 -10.42
N ILE A 52 3.13 5.21 -9.64
CA ILE A 52 1.81 5.64 -10.12
C ILE A 52 1.98 6.67 -11.24
N ARG A 53 2.82 7.69 -11.05
CA ARG A 53 3.06 8.69 -12.10
C ARG A 53 3.59 8.06 -13.39
N ALA A 54 4.52 7.11 -13.28
CA ALA A 54 5.09 6.42 -14.44
C ALA A 54 4.09 5.49 -15.14
N ALA A 55 3.10 4.96 -14.43
CA ALA A 55 2.09 4.06 -14.99
C ALA A 55 0.97 4.77 -15.77
N HIS A 56 0.95 6.12 -15.77
CA HIS A 56 -0.14 6.89 -16.37
C HIS A 56 0.38 8.10 -17.18
N ASP A 57 -0.17 8.30 -18.38
CA ASP A 57 0.19 9.44 -19.23
C ASP A 57 -0.07 10.80 -18.58
N TRP A 58 -1.06 10.91 -17.68
CA TRP A 58 -1.32 12.15 -16.94
C TRP A 58 -0.29 12.40 -15.83
N GLY A 59 0.49 11.40 -15.43
CA GLY A 59 1.51 11.53 -14.39
C GLY A 59 2.60 12.55 -14.72
N ARG A 60 2.83 12.83 -16.02
CA ARG A 60 3.72 13.90 -16.50
C ARG A 60 3.25 15.32 -16.13
N LEU A 61 1.97 15.48 -15.78
CA LEU A 61 1.38 16.76 -15.37
C LEU A 61 1.56 17.03 -13.87
N ILE A 62 2.12 16.07 -13.14
CA ILE A 62 2.42 16.15 -11.72
C ILE A 62 3.94 16.21 -11.54
N ASP A 63 4.40 17.00 -10.58
CA ASP A 63 5.81 17.19 -10.30
C ASP A 63 6.54 15.87 -10.00
N PRO A 64 7.81 15.74 -10.44
CA PRO A 64 8.56 14.50 -10.34
C PRO A 64 8.79 14.01 -8.91
N GLU A 65 9.02 14.94 -8.00
CA GLU A 65 9.39 14.65 -6.62
C GLU A 65 8.23 15.03 -5.68
N PRO A 66 7.79 14.13 -4.79
CA PRO A 66 6.80 14.46 -3.76
C PRO A 66 7.38 15.41 -2.70
N GLN A 67 6.52 16.24 -2.11
CA GLN A 67 6.91 17.07 -0.97
C GLN A 67 7.18 16.21 0.27
N SER A 68 8.10 16.68 1.13
CA SER A 68 8.52 15.93 2.32
C SER A 68 7.37 15.69 3.29
N ASP A 69 6.53 16.69 3.50
CA ASP A 69 5.37 16.65 4.40
C ASP A 69 4.27 15.71 3.91
N VAL A 70 4.08 15.58 2.60
CA VAL A 70 3.21 14.57 1.96
C VAL A 70 3.74 13.18 2.26
N LEU A 71 5.04 12.95 2.10
CA LEU A 71 5.68 11.68 2.44
C LEU A 71 5.59 11.36 3.93
N ASP A 72 5.71 12.36 4.81
CA ASP A 72 5.52 12.20 6.25
C ASP A 72 4.08 11.82 6.59
N CYS A 73 3.08 12.40 5.93
CA CYS A 73 1.69 11.99 6.13
C CYS A 73 1.45 10.55 5.64
N LEU A 74 2.01 10.19 4.49
CA LEU A 74 1.85 8.86 3.91
C LEU A 74 2.54 7.76 4.71
N SER A 75 3.69 8.04 5.34
CA SER A 75 4.45 7.05 6.12
C SER A 75 3.70 6.48 7.33
N HIS A 76 2.64 7.17 7.77
CA HIS A 76 1.76 6.72 8.85
C HIS A 76 0.57 5.87 8.37
N MET A 77 0.51 5.55 7.07
CA MET A 77 -0.58 4.77 6.46
C MET A 77 -0.08 3.40 6.00
N PRO A 78 -0.91 2.35 5.98
CA PRO A 78 -0.55 1.11 5.30
C PRO A 78 -0.35 1.33 3.79
N PRO A 79 0.54 0.58 3.09
CA PRO A 79 0.84 0.80 1.67
C PRO A 79 -0.37 0.81 0.73
N ARG A 80 -1.38 0.00 1.02
CA ARG A 80 -2.64 -0.01 0.26
C ARG A 80 -3.43 1.28 0.44
N GLU A 81 -3.37 1.90 1.61
CA GLU A 81 -3.99 3.19 1.88
C GLU A 81 -3.21 4.33 1.26
N MET A 82 -1.86 4.30 1.34
CA MET A 82 -0.99 5.25 0.64
C MET A 82 -1.34 5.34 -0.85
N ARG A 83 -1.46 4.21 -1.54
CA ARG A 83 -1.84 4.17 -2.98
C ARG A 83 -3.18 4.85 -3.24
N ARG A 84 -4.19 4.61 -2.40
CA ARG A 84 -5.51 5.24 -2.54
C ARG A 84 -5.44 6.74 -2.27
N ALA A 85 -4.70 7.15 -1.22
CA ALA A 85 -4.50 8.55 -0.86
C ALA A 85 -3.78 9.31 -1.98
N LEU A 86 -2.73 8.73 -2.55
CA LEU A 86 -2.00 9.29 -3.69
C LEU A 86 -2.88 9.48 -4.92
N MET A 87 -3.68 8.47 -5.30
CA MET A 87 -4.60 8.60 -6.44
C MET A 87 -5.61 9.75 -6.25
N ALA A 88 -6.15 9.92 -5.04
CA ALA A 88 -7.02 11.04 -4.73
C ALA A 88 -6.27 12.38 -4.76
N ALA A 89 -5.07 12.42 -4.18
CA ALA A 89 -4.27 13.63 -4.09
C ALA A 89 -3.81 14.15 -5.46
N PHE A 90 -3.40 13.26 -6.37
CA PHE A 90 -3.12 13.64 -7.76
C PHE A 90 -4.35 14.28 -8.44
N GLY A 91 -5.53 13.69 -8.24
CA GLY A 91 -6.78 14.24 -8.76
C GLY A 91 -7.09 15.63 -8.20
N ASN A 92 -6.99 15.79 -6.88
CA ASN A 92 -7.27 17.06 -6.19
C ASN A 92 -6.31 18.17 -6.63
N ALA A 93 -4.99 17.89 -6.70
CA ALA A 93 -4.02 18.86 -7.18
C ALA A 93 -4.33 19.32 -8.61
N ARG A 94 -4.74 18.40 -9.50
CA ARG A 94 -5.13 18.74 -10.88
C ARG A 94 -6.44 19.51 -10.98
N LEU A 95 -7.42 19.22 -10.12
CA LEU A 95 -8.68 19.98 -10.05
C LEU A 95 -8.42 21.43 -9.63
N ASP A 96 -7.43 21.66 -8.78
CA ASP A 96 -6.96 23.00 -8.38
C ASP A 96 -5.95 23.60 -9.38
N HIS A 97 -5.79 23.00 -10.56
CA HIS A 97 -4.86 23.41 -11.61
C HIS A 97 -3.38 23.45 -11.20
N ARG A 98 -2.99 22.74 -10.13
CA ARG A 98 -1.61 22.60 -9.64
C ARG A 98 -0.92 21.35 -10.21
N CYS A 99 0.40 21.35 -10.20
CA CYS A 99 1.24 20.18 -10.51
C CYS A 99 1.90 19.59 -9.26
N THR A 100 2.06 20.38 -8.20
CA THR A 100 2.58 19.95 -6.92
C THR A 100 1.47 19.35 -6.06
N VAL A 101 1.70 18.14 -5.55
CA VAL A 101 0.83 17.53 -4.54
C VAL A 101 1.22 18.06 -3.17
N GLU A 102 0.23 18.54 -2.43
CA GLU A 102 0.36 19.07 -1.08
C GLU A 102 -0.41 18.20 -0.08
N VAL A 103 -0.14 18.37 1.23
CA VAL A 103 -0.85 17.63 2.28
C VAL A 103 -2.37 17.86 2.22
N ALA A 104 -2.80 19.06 1.79
CA ALA A 104 -4.22 19.40 1.63
C ALA A 104 -4.94 18.55 0.57
N ASP A 105 -4.20 17.98 -0.37
CA ASP A 105 -4.73 17.09 -1.42
C ASP A 105 -5.02 15.68 -0.91
N LEU A 106 -4.37 15.27 0.18
CA LEU A 106 -4.58 13.96 0.79
C LEU A 106 -6.00 13.89 1.41
N PRO A 107 -6.67 12.73 1.35
CA PRO A 107 -8.00 12.58 1.92
C PRO A 107 -7.99 12.83 3.44
N LYS A 108 -8.81 13.78 3.89
CA LYS A 108 -9.06 14.03 5.31
C LYS A 108 -9.69 12.77 5.92
N GLY A 109 -8.93 12.02 6.72
CA GLY A 109 -9.43 10.82 7.40
C GLY A 109 -8.49 9.61 7.44
N ALA A 110 -7.26 9.70 6.96
CA ALA A 110 -6.30 8.60 7.14
C ALA A 110 -5.92 8.32 8.62
N ALA A 111 -6.18 9.28 9.52
CA ALA A 111 -6.01 9.11 10.96
C ALA A 111 -7.27 8.59 11.70
N GLY A 112 -8.39 8.31 11.00
CA GLY A 112 -9.62 7.96 11.69
C GLY A 112 -10.81 7.68 10.77
N ARG A 113 -10.75 6.62 9.97
CA ARG A 113 -11.98 6.03 9.44
C ARG A 113 -12.60 5.14 10.52
N GLY A 114 -13.67 5.65 11.14
CA GLY A 114 -14.56 4.84 11.95
C GLY A 114 -14.98 3.57 11.19
N ARG A 115 -14.95 2.43 11.89
CA ARG A 115 -15.40 1.13 11.37
C ARG A 115 -16.83 1.26 10.86
N ILE A 116 -17.02 1.35 9.56
CA ILE A 116 -18.30 0.95 8.94
C ILE A 116 -18.21 -0.56 8.78
N GLY A 117 -18.60 -1.28 9.83
CA GLY A 117 -18.87 -2.71 9.80
C GLY A 117 -20.38 -2.92 9.79
N PHE A 118 -20.84 -3.92 9.04
CA PHE A 118 -22.22 -4.39 9.12
C PHE A 118 -22.45 -4.97 10.52
N MET A 119 -23.37 -4.40 11.30
CA MET A 119 -23.92 -5.08 12.47
C MET A 119 -24.83 -6.20 11.96
N GLN A 120 -24.53 -7.42 12.37
CA GLN A 120 -25.46 -8.55 12.35
C GLN A 120 -26.31 -8.52 13.61
#